data_AF-G2WIH3-F1
#
_entry.id   AF-G2WIH3-F1
#
_cell.length_a   1.000
_cell.length_b   1.000
_cell.length_c   1.000
_cell.angle_alpha   90.00
_cell.angle_beta   90.00
_cell.angle_gamma   90.00
#
_symmetry.space_group_name_H-M   'P 1'
#
loop_
_entity.id
_entity.type
_entity.pdbx_description
1 polymer ?
#
loop_
_entity_poly.entity_id
_entity_poly.type
_entity_poly.pdbx_seq_one_letter_code
_entity_poly.pdbx_strand_id
1 'polypeptide(L)'
;MKLRAEDVLANGTSRHKLQIDMERQIQIAKDLLAQKKFLEAAKRCQQTLDSLPKDGLLPDPELFTIFAQAVYNMEVQNSGNLFGDALLAGDDGSGSESESEPESDVSNGEEGNENGQTEIPNSRMFQFDQEEEDLTGDVDSGDSEDSGEGSEEEEENVEKEEERLALHELANFSPANEHDDEIEDVSQLRKSGFHIYFENDLYENALDLLAQALMLLGRPTADGQSLTENSRLRIGDVYILMGDIEREAEMFSRAIHHYLKALGYYKTLKPAEQVTEKVIQAEFLVCDALRWVDQVPAKDKLKRFKHAKALLEKHMTTRPKDSELQQARLAQIQDDIDEVQENQQHGSKRPLSQPTTSIGFPALEKPLGDFNDLSQLVKKKPRRH
;
A
#
# COMPACT_ATOMS: atom_id res chain seq x y z
N MET A 1 52.58 9.53 -9.79
CA MET A 1 51.93 9.07 -8.53
C MET A 1 51.24 10.19 -7.75
N LYS A 2 51.59 11.49 -7.86
CA LYS A 2 50.87 12.58 -7.16
C LYS A 2 49.48 12.92 -7.72
N LEU A 3 49.25 12.81 -9.03
CA LEU A 3 47.96 13.10 -9.67
C LEU A 3 46.82 12.18 -9.18
N ARG A 4 47.09 10.91 -8.90
CA ARG A 4 46.08 9.95 -8.40
C ARG A 4 45.57 10.26 -6.98
N ALA A 5 46.34 10.97 -6.15
CA ALA A 5 45.94 11.25 -4.78
C ALA A 5 44.99 12.46 -4.70
N GLU A 6 45.21 13.48 -5.54
CA GLU A 6 44.36 14.66 -5.61
C GLU A 6 42.99 14.34 -6.24
N ASP A 7 42.96 13.50 -7.29
CA ASP A 7 41.70 13.04 -7.90
C ASP A 7 40.85 12.19 -6.94
N VAL A 8 41.47 11.35 -6.11
CA VAL A 8 40.76 10.53 -5.11
C VAL A 8 40.20 11.40 -3.98
N LEU A 9 40.92 12.43 -3.54
CA LEU A 9 40.46 13.37 -2.51
C LEU A 9 39.34 14.30 -3.03
N ALA A 10 39.44 14.76 -4.28
CA ALA A 10 38.40 15.57 -4.93
C ALA A 10 37.12 14.75 -5.18
N ASN A 11 37.25 13.49 -5.62
CA ASN A 11 36.11 12.58 -5.79
C ASN A 11 35.46 12.20 -4.45
N GLY A 12 36.26 11.99 -3.40
CA GLY A 12 35.75 11.73 -2.04
C GLY A 12 34.97 12.92 -1.46
N THR A 13 35.41 14.16 -1.70
CA THR A 13 34.69 15.36 -1.27
C THR A 13 33.44 15.65 -2.10
N SER A 14 33.45 15.32 -3.39
CA SER A 14 32.26 15.40 -4.26
C SER A 14 31.17 14.41 -3.82
N ARG A 15 31.55 13.15 -3.58
CA ARG A 15 30.62 12.10 -3.12
C ARG A 15 30.01 12.41 -1.75
N HIS A 16 30.79 12.93 -0.82
CA HIS A 16 30.28 13.32 0.50
C HIS A 16 29.27 14.47 0.42
N LYS A 17 29.49 15.45 -0.46
CA LYS A 17 28.52 16.54 -0.70
C LYS A 17 27.21 16.02 -1.27
N LEU A 18 27.28 15.10 -2.24
CA LEU A 18 26.10 14.46 -2.82
C LEU A 18 25.32 13.65 -1.78
N GLN A 19 26.02 12.93 -0.90
CA GLN A 19 25.40 12.20 0.20
C GLN A 19 24.63 13.14 1.15
N ILE A 20 25.24 14.25 1.57
CA ILE A 20 24.60 15.24 2.45
C ILE A 20 23.39 15.89 1.77
N ASP A 21 23.50 16.20 0.47
CA ASP A 21 22.37 16.76 -0.27
C ASP A 21 21.23 15.76 -0.38
N MET A 22 21.53 14.49 -0.70
CA MET A 22 20.57 13.40 -0.76
C MET A 22 19.83 13.20 0.57
N GLU A 23 20.55 13.11 1.69
CA GLU A 23 19.96 13.00 3.04
C GLU A 23 19.03 14.18 3.35
N ARG A 24 19.40 15.40 2.92
CA ARG A 24 18.53 16.57 3.06
C ARG A 24 17.27 16.44 2.19
N GLN A 25 17.38 15.96 0.95
CA GLN A 25 16.21 15.79 0.08
C GLN A 25 15.25 14.75 0.62
N ILE A 26 15.78 13.67 1.18
CA ILE A 26 14.98 12.65 1.85
C ILE A 26 14.19 13.26 3.01
N GLN A 27 14.83 14.05 3.88
CA GLN A 27 14.11 14.68 4.99
C GLN A 27 13.02 15.65 4.50
N ILE A 28 13.30 16.45 3.47
CA ILE A 28 12.30 17.34 2.87
C ILE A 28 11.13 16.53 2.29
N ALA A 29 11.42 15.44 1.59
CA ALA A 29 10.39 14.57 1.00
C ALA A 29 9.54 13.89 2.09
N LYS A 30 10.15 13.43 3.20
CA LYS A 30 9.44 12.92 4.38
C LYS A 30 8.51 13.97 4.97
N ASP A 31 8.98 15.19 5.15
CA ASP A 31 8.18 16.28 5.73
C ASP A 31 7.01 16.66 4.82
N LEU A 32 7.21 16.63 3.49
CA LEU A 32 6.14 16.86 2.50
C LEU A 32 5.11 15.74 2.52
N LEU A 33 5.55 14.48 2.59
CA LEU A 33 4.68 13.32 2.71
C LEU A 33 3.84 13.37 3.99
N ALA A 34 4.45 13.72 5.12
CA ALA A 34 3.75 13.92 6.39
C ALA A 34 2.73 15.08 6.35
N GLN A 35 2.96 16.08 5.50
CA GLN A 35 2.02 17.18 5.23
C GLN A 35 0.92 16.80 4.21
N LYS A 36 0.85 15.54 3.76
CA LYS A 36 -0.06 15.06 2.70
C LYS A 36 0.12 15.80 1.36
N LYS A 37 1.32 16.35 1.11
CA LYS A 37 1.70 17.00 -0.16
C LYS A 37 2.35 15.96 -1.07
N PHE A 38 1.53 15.03 -1.55
CA PHE A 38 1.99 13.83 -2.23
C PHE A 38 2.71 14.14 -3.55
N LEU A 39 2.13 14.98 -4.40
CA LEU A 39 2.75 15.36 -5.68
C LEU A 39 4.11 16.04 -5.49
N GLU A 40 4.24 16.92 -4.49
CA GLU A 40 5.49 17.62 -4.19
C GLU A 40 6.55 16.67 -3.62
N ALA A 41 6.16 15.74 -2.73
CA ALA A 41 7.06 14.72 -2.19
C ALA A 41 7.58 13.81 -3.32
N ALA A 42 6.69 13.32 -4.19
CA ALA A 42 7.03 12.50 -5.33
C ALA A 42 7.99 13.22 -6.28
N LYS A 43 7.68 14.48 -6.67
CA LYS A 43 8.56 15.29 -7.52
C LYS A 43 9.93 15.52 -6.88
N ARG A 44 9.98 15.66 -5.55
CA ARG A 44 11.25 15.82 -4.84
C ARG A 44 12.13 14.57 -4.98
N CYS A 45 11.55 13.38 -4.78
CA CYS A 45 12.27 12.13 -4.96
C CYS A 45 12.70 11.94 -6.42
N GLN A 46 11.80 12.14 -7.39
CA GLN A 46 12.08 12.01 -8.82
C GLN A 46 13.27 12.88 -9.27
N GLN A 47 13.23 14.19 -8.96
CA GLN A 47 14.29 15.12 -9.34
C GLN A 47 15.63 14.76 -8.68
N THR A 48 15.59 14.30 -7.43
CA THR A 48 16.79 13.87 -6.71
C THR A 48 17.40 12.65 -7.39
N LEU A 49 16.60 11.62 -7.66
CA LEU A 49 17.03 10.38 -8.32
C LEU A 49 17.58 10.64 -9.73
N ASP A 50 16.92 11.48 -10.53
CA ASP A 50 17.40 11.85 -11.87
C ASP A 50 18.69 12.67 -11.87
N SER A 51 19.00 13.36 -10.76
CA SER A 51 20.20 14.21 -10.63
C SER A 51 21.40 13.46 -10.05
N LEU A 52 21.23 12.23 -9.54
CA LEU A 52 22.32 11.46 -8.97
C LEU A 52 23.31 10.98 -10.05
N PRO A 53 24.62 10.88 -9.73
CA PRO A 53 25.57 10.31 -10.66
C PRO A 53 25.25 8.83 -10.90
N LYS A 54 25.25 8.40 -12.16
CA LYS A 54 24.91 7.03 -12.56
C LYS A 54 25.88 5.97 -12.05
N ASP A 55 27.14 6.37 -11.82
CA ASP A 55 28.23 5.47 -11.41
C ASP A 55 28.73 5.80 -10.00
N GLY A 56 28.96 4.74 -9.21
CA GLY A 56 29.77 4.78 -7.99
C GLY A 56 29.07 5.28 -6.72
N LEU A 57 27.81 5.72 -6.79
CA LEU A 57 26.97 6.03 -5.62
C LEU A 57 25.62 5.33 -5.77
N LEU A 58 25.27 4.49 -4.80
CA LEU A 58 23.92 3.93 -4.72
C LEU A 58 23.00 4.96 -4.06
N PRO A 59 21.77 5.15 -4.59
CA PRO A 59 20.78 6.00 -3.95
C PRO A 59 20.32 5.39 -2.62
N ASP A 60 19.79 6.23 -1.74
CA ASP A 60 19.15 5.75 -0.51
C ASP A 60 17.81 5.07 -0.84
N PRO A 61 17.51 3.87 -0.30
CA PRO A 61 16.22 3.22 -0.49
C PRO A 61 15.02 4.07 -0.04
N GLU A 62 15.21 5.00 0.91
CA GLU A 62 14.13 5.90 1.32
C GLU A 62 13.59 6.79 0.21
N LEU A 63 14.41 7.19 -0.76
CA LEU A 63 13.92 7.95 -1.91
C LEU A 63 12.84 7.18 -2.67
N PHE A 64 13.05 5.87 -2.84
CA PHE A 64 12.12 4.99 -3.54
C PHE A 64 10.86 4.73 -2.71
N THR A 65 11.01 4.42 -1.41
CA THR A 65 9.83 4.16 -0.55
C THR A 65 8.95 5.40 -0.38
N ILE A 66 9.54 6.59 -0.23
CA ILE A 66 8.78 7.84 -0.13
C ILE A 66 8.10 8.15 -1.47
N PHE A 67 8.80 7.92 -2.59
CA PHE A 67 8.24 8.14 -3.91
C PHE A 67 7.05 7.21 -4.16
N ALA A 68 7.20 5.92 -3.87
CA ALA A 68 6.12 4.93 -3.95
C ALA A 68 4.91 5.32 -3.10
N GLN A 69 5.12 5.67 -1.82
CA GLN A 69 4.03 6.12 -0.94
C GLN A 69 3.33 7.37 -1.48
N ALA A 70 4.08 8.32 -2.01
CA ALA A 70 3.51 9.54 -2.57
C ALA A 70 2.68 9.25 -3.83
N VAL A 71 3.18 8.44 -4.76
CA VAL A 71 2.46 8.06 -6.00
C VAL A 71 1.21 7.23 -5.68
N TYR A 72 1.33 6.26 -4.77
CA TYR A 72 0.19 5.49 -4.27
C TYR A 72 -0.92 6.40 -3.70
N ASN A 73 -0.56 7.34 -2.82
CA ASN A 73 -1.56 8.23 -2.22
C ASN A 73 -2.14 9.25 -3.22
N MET A 74 -1.42 9.60 -4.29
CA MET A 74 -1.98 10.39 -5.39
C MET A 74 -3.10 9.62 -6.08
N GLU A 75 -2.89 8.32 -6.34
CA GLU A 75 -3.92 7.50 -6.98
C GLU A 75 -5.15 7.30 -6.10
N VAL A 76 -4.92 7.02 -4.81
CA VAL A 76 -5.99 6.95 -3.81
C VAL A 76 -6.82 8.24 -3.76
N GLN A 77 -6.18 9.42 -3.89
CA GLN A 77 -6.88 10.70 -3.98
C GLN A 77 -7.65 10.90 -5.30
N ASN A 78 -7.13 10.40 -6.42
CA ASN A 78 -7.75 10.56 -7.74
C ASN A 78 -8.95 9.64 -7.93
N SER A 79 -8.84 8.40 -7.46
CA SER A 79 -9.86 7.35 -7.60
C SER A 79 -10.94 7.40 -6.51
N GLY A 80 -10.72 8.20 -5.46
CA GLY A 80 -11.65 8.37 -4.35
C GLY A 80 -11.71 7.12 -3.48
N ASN A 81 -10.75 6.98 -2.54
CA ASN A 81 -10.63 5.93 -1.51
C ASN A 81 -11.64 4.79 -1.65
N LEU A 82 -11.31 3.75 -2.42
CA LEU A 82 -12.21 2.63 -2.68
C LEU A 82 -12.57 1.89 -1.38
N PHE A 83 -11.70 1.98 -0.36
CA PHE A 83 -11.85 1.27 0.91
C PHE A 83 -12.14 2.10 2.17
N GLY A 84 -12.33 3.43 2.08
CA GLY A 84 -12.92 4.28 3.13
C GLY A 84 -12.25 4.33 4.53
N ASP A 85 -12.19 5.50 5.17
CA ASP A 85 -11.54 5.69 6.49
C ASP A 85 -12.37 5.15 7.68
N ALA A 86 -12.60 3.84 7.72
CA ALA A 86 -13.57 3.21 8.62
C ALA A 86 -13.09 2.95 10.06
N LEU A 87 -11.83 3.27 10.41
CA LEU A 87 -11.27 2.98 11.73
C LEU A 87 -10.74 4.18 12.52
N LEU A 88 -10.94 5.42 12.02
CA LEU A 88 -10.52 6.66 12.71
C LEU A 88 -11.67 7.57 13.15
N ALA A 89 -12.92 7.12 13.20
CA ALA A 89 -14.02 7.89 13.79
C ALA A 89 -13.98 7.82 15.34
N GLY A 90 -12.90 8.34 15.92
CA GLY A 90 -12.74 8.65 17.34
C GLY A 90 -12.55 10.15 17.53
N ASP A 91 -13.67 10.87 17.58
CA ASP A 91 -13.83 12.20 18.20
C ASP A 91 -13.03 13.38 17.61
N ASP A 92 -13.45 13.84 16.42
CA ASP A 92 -13.22 15.21 15.96
C ASP A 92 -14.56 15.76 15.45
N GLY A 93 -15.40 16.20 16.39
CA GLY A 93 -16.59 16.98 16.08
C GLY A 93 -16.21 18.24 15.31
N SER A 94 -16.36 18.20 13.99
CA SER A 94 -16.38 19.36 13.10
C SER A 94 -17.58 19.22 12.18
N GLY A 95 -18.70 19.74 12.67
CA GLY A 95 -19.90 19.93 11.86
C GLY A 95 -19.57 20.88 10.71
N SER A 96 -19.55 20.35 9.49
CA SER A 96 -19.67 21.17 8.30
C SER A 96 -21.15 21.52 8.13
N GLU A 97 -21.55 22.62 8.77
CA GLU A 97 -22.78 23.31 8.42
C GLU A 97 -22.60 23.86 6.99
N SER A 98 -23.36 23.29 6.06
CA SER A 98 -23.56 23.88 4.74
C SER A 98 -24.55 25.02 4.90
N GLU A 99 -24.01 26.23 5.11
CA GLU A 99 -24.78 27.46 5.01
C GLU A 99 -25.29 27.61 3.57
N SER A 100 -26.57 27.37 3.37
CA SER A 100 -27.31 27.86 2.21
C SER A 100 -28.15 29.04 2.69
N GLU A 101 -27.76 30.24 2.25
CA GLU A 101 -28.50 31.47 2.51
C GLU A 101 -29.93 31.38 1.92
N PRO A 102 -30.96 31.83 2.65
CA PRO A 102 -32.32 31.89 2.12
C PRO A 102 -32.52 33.20 1.35
N GLU A 103 -32.64 33.11 0.03
CA GLU A 103 -33.15 34.22 -0.79
C GLU A 103 -34.61 34.49 -0.46
N SER A 104 -34.89 35.77 -0.21
CA SER A 104 -36.12 36.32 0.32
C SER A 104 -37.23 36.44 -0.72
N ASP A 105 -38.43 36.15 -0.24
CA ASP A 105 -39.73 36.22 -0.91
C ASP A 105 -40.25 37.67 -1.04
N VAL A 106 -40.60 38.13 -2.26
CA VAL A 106 -41.61 39.20 -2.44
C VAL A 106 -42.37 39.08 -3.78
N SER A 107 -43.60 38.59 -3.65
CA SER A 107 -44.86 38.80 -4.39
C SER A 107 -44.90 39.59 -5.73
N ASN A 108 -45.58 39.01 -6.75
CA ASN A 108 -47.01 39.26 -7.05
C ASN A 108 -47.43 38.61 -8.40
N GLY A 109 -48.66 38.07 -8.46
CA GLY A 109 -49.50 38.14 -9.66
C GLY A 109 -49.90 36.84 -10.37
N GLU A 110 -51.07 36.32 -9.99
CA GLU A 110 -52.15 35.77 -10.83
C GLU A 110 -51.96 34.53 -11.74
N GLU A 111 -52.82 33.54 -11.43
CA GLU A 111 -53.60 32.63 -12.30
C GLU A 111 -52.90 31.63 -13.25
N GLY A 112 -53.30 30.37 -13.13
CA GLY A 112 -53.30 29.43 -14.26
C GLY A 112 -52.82 28.01 -13.97
N ASN A 113 -53.77 27.17 -13.57
CA ASN A 113 -53.96 25.74 -13.86
C ASN A 113 -52.85 24.90 -14.58
N GLU A 114 -52.78 23.62 -14.18
CA GLU A 114 -52.37 22.41 -14.94
C GLU A 114 -51.00 21.75 -14.65
N ASN A 115 -51.12 20.54 -14.07
CA ASN A 115 -50.42 19.29 -14.37
C ASN A 115 -48.87 19.24 -14.44
N GLY A 116 -48.29 18.55 -13.45
CA GLY A 116 -47.61 17.26 -13.66
C GLY A 116 -46.32 17.20 -14.50
N GLN A 117 -45.24 16.77 -13.82
CA GLN A 117 -44.02 16.11 -14.32
C GLN A 117 -42.97 16.95 -15.08
N THR A 118 -41.82 17.11 -14.43
CA THR A 118 -40.48 17.36 -15.01
C THR A 118 -39.51 16.45 -14.25
N GLU A 119 -39.26 15.22 -14.70
CA GLU A 119 -38.20 14.82 -15.64
C GLU A 119 -36.79 15.23 -15.18
N ILE A 120 -36.10 14.29 -14.52
CA ILE A 120 -34.65 14.25 -14.32
C ILE A 120 -34.05 13.62 -15.59
N PRO A 121 -33.05 14.25 -16.25
CA PRO A 121 -32.55 13.73 -17.51
C PRO A 121 -31.57 12.56 -17.34
N ASN A 122 -31.95 11.46 -17.99
CA ASN A 122 -31.14 10.45 -18.68
C ASN A 122 -30.07 9.66 -17.91
N SER A 123 -30.49 8.50 -17.41
CA SER A 123 -29.73 7.25 -17.63
C SER A 123 -29.92 6.79 -19.09
N ARG A 124 -28.82 6.61 -19.82
CA ARG A 124 -28.72 5.76 -21.02
C ARG A 124 -27.60 4.77 -20.67
N MET A 125 -27.86 3.57 -20.15
CA MET A 125 -28.49 2.42 -20.82
C MET A 125 -27.87 2.20 -22.21
N PHE A 126 -26.72 1.50 -22.22
CA PHE A 126 -26.14 0.90 -23.40
C PHE A 126 -27.10 -0.17 -23.92
N GLN A 127 -27.53 -0.01 -25.17
CA GLN A 127 -28.41 -0.94 -25.87
C GLN A 127 -27.99 -1.05 -27.34
N PHE A 128 -27.62 -2.28 -27.71
CA PHE A 128 -27.51 -2.93 -29.05
C PHE A 128 -26.34 -2.47 -29.96
N ASP A 129 -25.61 -3.36 -30.65
CA ASP A 129 -26.10 -4.42 -31.54
C ASP A 129 -25.44 -5.80 -31.36
N GLN A 130 -26.29 -6.84 -31.35
CA GLN A 130 -25.96 -8.20 -31.80
C GLN A 130 -26.42 -8.31 -33.25
N GLU A 131 -25.51 -8.25 -34.21
CA GLU A 131 -25.75 -8.78 -35.54
C GLU A 131 -25.32 -10.25 -35.56
N GLU A 132 -26.28 -11.15 -35.70
CA GLU A 132 -26.07 -12.54 -36.07
C GLU A 132 -25.76 -12.60 -37.57
N GLU A 133 -24.55 -13.03 -37.94
CA GLU A 133 -24.28 -13.52 -39.30
C GLU A 133 -24.29 -15.06 -39.30
N ASP A 134 -25.35 -15.60 -39.87
CA ASP A 134 -25.45 -16.97 -40.38
C ASP A 134 -24.42 -17.18 -41.51
N LEU A 135 -23.43 -18.05 -41.31
CA LEU A 135 -22.68 -18.65 -42.42
C LEU A 135 -22.67 -20.17 -42.31
N THR A 136 -23.54 -20.77 -43.11
CA THR A 136 -23.50 -22.18 -43.50
C THR A 136 -22.79 -22.30 -44.85
N GLY A 137 -21.92 -23.31 -45.01
CA GLY A 137 -21.66 -23.94 -46.30
C GLY A 137 -20.24 -23.87 -46.88
N ASP A 138 -19.64 -25.05 -46.96
CA ASP A 138 -18.76 -25.58 -48.01
C ASP A 138 -17.28 -25.17 -48.15
N VAL A 139 -16.46 -26.16 -47.75
CA VAL A 139 -15.20 -26.69 -48.31
C VAL A 139 -14.89 -26.31 -49.77
N ASP A 140 -13.75 -25.66 -50.03
CA ASP A 140 -12.71 -26.17 -50.97
C ASP A 140 -11.35 -25.47 -50.79
N SER A 141 -10.34 -26.27 -51.07
CA SER A 141 -8.88 -26.15 -51.09
C SER A 141 -8.29 -24.94 -51.82
N GLY A 142 -7.15 -24.43 -51.35
CA GLY A 142 -6.36 -23.47 -52.14
C GLY A 142 -5.17 -22.85 -51.40
N ASP A 143 -4.01 -23.49 -51.54
CA ASP A 143 -2.65 -23.07 -51.22
C ASP A 143 -2.29 -21.65 -51.72
N SER A 144 -1.79 -20.78 -50.85
CA SER A 144 -0.85 -19.71 -51.21
C SER A 144 -0.15 -19.11 -49.99
N GLU A 145 1.15 -19.34 -49.93
CA GLU A 145 2.14 -18.67 -49.07
C GLU A 145 2.09 -17.14 -49.28
N ASP A 146 2.00 -16.37 -48.20
CA ASP A 146 2.55 -15.01 -48.16
C ASP A 146 3.11 -14.71 -46.77
N SER A 147 4.44 -14.58 -46.75
CA SER A 147 5.26 -14.24 -45.61
C SER A 147 5.33 -12.73 -45.47
N GLY A 148 4.56 -12.19 -44.52
CA GLY A 148 4.65 -10.80 -44.07
C GLY A 148 5.16 -10.75 -42.63
N GLU A 149 6.46 -10.48 -42.47
CA GLU A 149 7.07 -10.10 -41.20
C GLU A 149 6.39 -8.87 -40.61
N GLY A 150 6.00 -8.98 -39.34
CA GLY A 150 5.42 -7.91 -38.55
C GLY A 150 5.22 -8.42 -37.12
N SER A 151 6.29 -8.89 -36.48
CA SER A 151 6.29 -9.16 -35.04
C SER A 151 6.24 -7.82 -34.32
N GLU A 152 5.04 -7.31 -34.12
CA GLU A 152 4.76 -6.46 -32.96
C GLU A 152 4.98 -7.36 -31.75
N GLU A 153 6.14 -7.17 -31.10
CA GLU A 153 6.39 -7.69 -29.77
C GLU A 153 5.40 -6.97 -28.85
N GLU A 154 4.18 -7.48 -28.76
CA GLU A 154 3.36 -7.35 -27.57
C GLU A 154 4.20 -7.97 -26.46
N GLU A 155 4.81 -7.12 -25.62
CA GLU A 155 5.31 -7.54 -24.31
C GLU A 155 4.08 -8.02 -23.51
N GLU A 156 3.68 -9.27 -23.73
CA GLU A 156 2.88 -10.01 -22.76
C GLU A 156 3.68 -9.96 -21.46
N ASN A 157 3.20 -9.13 -20.53
CA ASN A 157 3.64 -9.13 -19.15
C ASN A 157 3.22 -10.48 -18.57
N VAL A 158 4.02 -11.52 -18.82
CA VAL A 158 3.83 -12.86 -18.26
C VAL A 158 4.15 -12.73 -16.77
N GLU A 159 3.14 -12.32 -16.00
CA GLU A 159 3.18 -12.32 -14.54
C GLU A 159 3.71 -13.68 -14.09
N LYS A 160 4.86 -13.69 -13.44
CA LYS A 160 5.42 -14.94 -12.91
C LYS A 160 4.46 -15.42 -11.83
N GLU A 161 3.90 -16.62 -11.99
CA GLU A 161 2.95 -17.21 -11.03
C GLU A 161 3.48 -17.27 -9.58
N GLU A 162 4.79 -17.09 -9.38
CA GLU A 162 5.51 -17.09 -8.12
C GLU A 162 5.12 -15.94 -7.17
N GLU A 163 4.58 -14.82 -7.68
CA GLU A 163 4.09 -13.70 -6.84
C GLU A 163 2.65 -13.92 -6.32
N ARG A 164 1.97 -14.98 -6.79
CA ARG A 164 0.61 -15.31 -6.34
C ARG A 164 0.66 -16.22 -5.12
N LEU A 165 -0.28 -16.01 -4.18
CA LEU A 165 -0.43 -16.84 -3.00
C LEU A 165 -0.53 -18.34 -3.34
N ALA A 166 0.47 -19.10 -2.91
CA ALA A 166 0.38 -20.55 -2.89
C ALA A 166 -0.28 -21.04 -1.60
N LEU A 167 -1.26 -21.96 -1.68
CA LEU A 167 -2.05 -22.40 -0.51
C LEU A 167 -1.19 -22.90 0.67
N HIS A 168 -0.01 -23.45 0.40
CA HIS A 168 0.88 -23.96 1.43
C HIS A 168 1.53 -22.84 2.28
N GLU A 169 1.61 -21.62 1.76
CA GLU A 169 2.14 -20.45 2.47
C GLU A 169 1.25 -20.05 3.66
N LEU A 170 -0.07 -20.19 3.53
CA LEU A 170 -1.01 -19.94 4.64
C LEU A 170 -0.74 -20.83 5.87
N ALA A 171 -0.19 -22.03 5.64
CA ALA A 171 0.20 -22.97 6.68
C ALA A 171 1.66 -22.82 7.13
N ASN A 172 2.44 -21.97 6.47
CA ASN A 172 3.81 -21.66 6.86
C ASN A 172 3.82 -20.54 7.91
N PHE A 173 4.42 -20.82 9.07
CA PHE A 173 4.61 -19.83 10.13
C PHE A 173 6.09 -19.58 10.44
N SER A 174 6.99 -20.13 9.61
CA SER A 174 8.44 -20.04 9.78
C SER A 174 8.95 -18.61 9.53
N PRO A 175 10.10 -18.22 10.11
CA PRO A 175 10.81 -17.02 9.68
C PRO A 175 11.27 -17.12 8.22
N ALA A 176 11.56 -15.97 7.61
CA ALA A 176 12.18 -15.92 6.29
C ALA A 176 13.54 -16.62 6.27
N ASN A 177 13.84 -17.27 5.15
CA ASN A 177 15.13 -17.90 4.85
C ASN A 177 16.20 -16.83 4.47
N GLU A 178 17.44 -17.27 4.31
CA GLU A 178 18.56 -16.37 3.98
C GLU A 178 18.51 -15.79 2.56
N HIS A 179 17.75 -16.43 1.66
CA HIS A 179 17.63 -16.05 0.27
C HIS A 179 16.17 -15.75 -0.07
N ASP A 180 15.93 -14.60 -0.70
CA ASP A 180 14.62 -14.16 -1.15
C ASP A 180 14.71 -13.89 -2.66
N ASP A 181 14.09 -14.76 -3.45
CA ASP A 181 14.19 -14.75 -4.92
C ASP A 181 13.53 -13.52 -5.56
N GLU A 182 12.65 -12.84 -4.81
CA GLU A 182 11.98 -11.61 -5.23
C GLU A 182 12.89 -10.37 -5.15
N ILE A 183 13.99 -10.47 -4.39
CA ILE A 183 14.98 -9.40 -4.31
C ILE A 183 15.89 -9.47 -5.53
N GLU A 184 15.61 -8.60 -6.50
CA GLU A 184 16.40 -8.49 -7.73
C GLU A 184 17.85 -7.98 -7.51
N ASP A 185 18.70 -8.22 -8.51
CA ASP A 185 20.07 -7.73 -8.51
C ASP A 185 20.12 -6.21 -8.81
N VAL A 186 20.94 -5.48 -8.04
CA VAL A 186 21.12 -4.01 -8.13
C VAL A 186 21.57 -3.50 -9.52
N SER A 187 22.03 -4.38 -10.41
CA SER A 187 22.29 -4.06 -11.82
C SER A 187 21.03 -3.64 -12.59
N GLN A 188 19.84 -4.09 -12.16
CA GLN A 188 18.54 -3.73 -12.76
C GLN A 188 18.01 -2.38 -12.26
N LEU A 189 18.60 -1.80 -11.21
CA LEU A 189 18.16 -0.54 -10.63
C LEU A 189 18.16 0.61 -11.66
N ARG A 190 17.01 1.30 -11.80
CA ARG A 190 16.86 2.45 -12.69
C ARG A 190 17.86 3.55 -12.33
N LYS A 191 18.47 4.16 -13.36
CA LYS A 191 19.48 5.22 -13.20
C LYS A 191 19.02 6.60 -13.66
N SER A 192 17.92 6.69 -14.41
CA SER A 192 17.36 7.95 -14.91
C SER A 192 15.98 7.72 -15.53
N GLY A 193 15.28 8.80 -15.85
CA GLY A 193 13.96 8.76 -16.47
C GLY A 193 12.86 8.52 -15.44
N PHE A 194 13.04 8.97 -14.20
CA PHE A 194 12.09 8.75 -13.11
C PHE A 194 10.77 9.51 -13.27
N HIS A 195 10.62 10.34 -14.31
CA HIS A 195 9.35 10.98 -14.65
C HIS A 195 8.28 9.98 -15.09
N ILE A 196 8.67 8.80 -15.57
CA ILE A 196 7.76 7.74 -16.01
C ILE A 196 6.80 7.29 -14.90
N TYR A 197 7.20 7.40 -13.63
CA TYR A 197 6.36 7.05 -12.46
C TYR A 197 5.20 8.02 -12.18
N PHE A 198 5.03 9.05 -13.03
CA PHE A 198 3.86 9.92 -13.02
C PHE A 198 2.90 9.62 -14.20
N GLU A 199 3.22 8.62 -15.01
CA GLU A 199 2.50 8.27 -16.23
C GLU A 199 1.84 6.90 -16.05
N ASN A 200 0.73 6.66 -16.76
CA ASN A 200 0.02 5.38 -16.77
C ASN A 200 -0.45 4.95 -15.36
N ASP A 201 -0.36 3.65 -15.05
CA ASP A 201 -0.87 3.06 -13.80
C ASP A 201 0.03 3.42 -12.60
N LEU A 202 -0.52 4.21 -11.68
CA LEU A 202 0.21 4.66 -10.50
C LEU A 202 0.41 3.56 -9.45
N TYR A 203 -0.44 2.53 -9.40
CA TYR A 203 -0.23 1.39 -8.51
C TYR A 203 0.95 0.53 -8.98
N GLU A 204 1.00 0.21 -10.28
CA GLU A 204 2.13 -0.52 -10.88
C GLU A 204 3.45 0.25 -10.68
N ASN A 205 3.43 1.56 -10.94
CA ASN A 205 4.57 2.44 -10.71
C ASN A 205 5.06 2.42 -9.26
N ALA A 206 4.14 2.42 -8.29
CA ALA A 206 4.51 2.38 -6.88
C ALA A 206 5.12 1.02 -6.50
N LEU A 207 4.63 -0.09 -7.05
CA LEU A 207 5.19 -1.42 -6.84
C LEU A 207 6.60 -1.55 -7.44
N ASP A 208 6.85 -1.06 -8.65
CA ASP A 208 8.19 -1.07 -9.27
C ASP A 208 9.21 -0.23 -8.48
N LEU A 209 8.77 0.91 -7.93
CA LEU A 209 9.60 1.70 -7.00
C LEU A 209 9.94 0.90 -5.73
N LEU A 210 9.02 0.09 -5.20
CA LEU A 210 9.26 -0.73 -4.02
C LEU A 210 10.14 -1.94 -4.30
N ALA A 211 10.02 -2.58 -5.47
CA ALA A 211 10.95 -3.60 -5.92
C ALA A 211 12.39 -3.05 -5.94
N GLN A 212 12.59 -1.81 -6.42
CA GLN A 212 13.89 -1.14 -6.36
C GLN A 212 14.36 -0.82 -4.93
N ALA A 213 13.45 -0.51 -4.01
CA ALA A 213 13.79 -0.36 -2.60
C ALA A 213 14.25 -1.71 -2.00
N LEU A 214 13.60 -2.82 -2.35
CA LEU A 214 14.01 -4.17 -1.95
C LEU A 214 15.41 -4.51 -2.49
N MET A 215 15.71 -4.23 -3.76
CA MET A 215 17.05 -4.41 -4.32
C MET A 215 18.15 -3.72 -3.51
N LEU A 216 17.89 -2.49 -3.05
CA LEU A 216 18.84 -1.70 -2.29
C LEU A 216 18.99 -2.19 -0.84
N LEU A 217 17.88 -2.56 -0.19
CA LEU A 217 17.85 -3.04 1.20
C LEU A 217 18.37 -4.49 1.33
N GLY A 218 18.07 -5.32 0.35
CA GLY A 218 18.45 -6.74 0.30
C GLY A 218 19.82 -6.98 -0.30
N ARG A 219 20.52 -5.93 -0.75
CA ARG A 219 21.87 -6.04 -1.31
C ARG A 219 22.84 -6.68 -0.30
N PRO A 220 23.52 -7.78 -0.67
CA PRO A 220 24.55 -8.37 0.18
C PRO A 220 25.64 -7.36 0.53
N THR A 221 26.00 -7.29 1.81
CA THR A 221 27.08 -6.42 2.28
C THR A 221 28.44 -6.98 1.84
N ALA A 222 29.40 -6.08 1.60
CA ALA A 222 30.72 -6.47 1.06
C ALA A 222 31.55 -7.36 2.00
N ASP A 223 31.16 -7.44 3.27
CA ASP A 223 31.76 -8.31 4.29
C ASP A 223 31.22 -9.76 4.24
N GLY A 224 30.27 -10.05 3.34
CA GLY A 224 29.68 -11.39 3.16
C GLY A 224 28.81 -11.83 4.33
N GLN A 225 28.44 -10.91 5.22
CA GLN A 225 27.50 -11.19 6.30
C GLN A 225 26.06 -11.22 5.78
N SER A 226 25.19 -11.91 6.50
CA SER A 226 23.75 -11.84 6.25
C SER A 226 23.23 -10.43 6.51
N LEU A 227 22.04 -10.13 5.99
CA LEU A 227 21.41 -8.81 6.13
C LEU A 227 21.41 -8.32 7.58
N THR A 228 21.46 -7.00 7.79
CA THR A 228 21.38 -6.45 9.15
C THR A 228 19.94 -6.51 9.69
N GLU A 229 19.76 -6.41 11.01
CA GLU A 229 18.41 -6.34 11.60
C GLU A 229 17.61 -5.15 11.06
N ASN A 230 18.26 -3.99 10.84
CA ASN A 230 17.61 -2.83 10.28
C ASN A 230 17.17 -3.07 8.82
N SER A 231 18.01 -3.73 8.01
CA SER A 231 17.64 -4.06 6.62
C SER A 231 16.46 -5.03 6.58
N ARG A 232 16.48 -6.10 7.38
CA ARG A 232 15.37 -7.06 7.46
C ARG A 232 14.07 -6.43 7.96
N LEU A 233 14.15 -5.53 8.94
CA LEU A 233 12.99 -4.77 9.43
C LEU A 233 12.40 -3.93 8.30
N ARG A 234 13.24 -3.16 7.60
CA ARG A 234 12.80 -2.29 6.50
C ARG A 234 12.29 -3.06 5.28
N ILE A 235 12.85 -4.24 4.99
CA ILE A 235 12.31 -5.15 3.96
C ILE A 235 10.90 -5.59 4.34
N GLY A 236 10.68 -5.99 5.60
CA GLY A 236 9.34 -6.29 6.09
C GLY A 236 8.37 -5.11 5.94
N ASP A 237 8.82 -3.88 6.21
CA ASP A 237 8.02 -2.67 6.03
C ASP A 237 7.66 -2.41 4.56
N VAL A 238 8.59 -2.68 3.64
CA VAL A 238 8.36 -2.56 2.19
C VAL A 238 7.33 -3.59 1.73
N TYR A 239 7.43 -4.84 2.15
CA TYR A 239 6.44 -5.87 1.81
C TYR A 239 5.04 -5.57 2.36
N ILE A 240 4.93 -4.95 3.55
CA ILE A 240 3.63 -4.45 4.02
C ILE A 240 3.07 -3.42 3.05
N LEU A 241 3.89 -2.46 2.62
CA LEU A 241 3.44 -1.41 1.71
C LEU A 241 3.07 -1.96 0.32
N MET A 242 3.82 -2.93 -0.21
CA MET A 242 3.46 -3.62 -1.47
C MET A 242 2.10 -4.32 -1.32
N GLY A 243 1.88 -5.04 -0.21
CA GLY A 243 0.60 -5.68 0.04
C GLY A 243 -0.56 -4.68 0.23
N ASP A 244 -0.31 -3.52 0.84
CA ASP A 244 -1.31 -2.46 0.96
C ASP A 244 -1.71 -1.89 -0.42
N ILE A 245 -0.74 -1.63 -1.30
CA ILE A 245 -0.98 -1.16 -2.66
C ILE A 245 -1.75 -2.19 -3.48
N GLU A 246 -1.35 -3.46 -3.43
CA GLU A 246 -2.01 -4.53 -4.17
C GLU A 246 -3.42 -4.80 -3.67
N ARG A 247 -3.65 -4.67 -2.36
CA ARG A 247 -5.01 -4.77 -1.80
C ARG A 247 -5.88 -3.62 -2.29
N GLU A 248 -5.37 -2.39 -2.32
CA GLU A 248 -6.11 -1.23 -2.87
C GLU A 248 -6.42 -1.42 -4.36
N ALA A 249 -5.51 -2.05 -5.11
CA ALA A 249 -5.68 -2.42 -6.52
C ALA A 249 -6.43 -3.76 -6.74
N GLU A 250 -7.09 -4.29 -5.72
CA GLU A 250 -7.88 -5.55 -5.76
C GLU A 250 -7.08 -6.83 -6.13
N MET A 251 -5.75 -6.78 -6.11
CA MET A 251 -4.84 -7.91 -6.32
C MET A 251 -4.61 -8.72 -5.03
N PHE A 252 -5.71 -9.14 -4.38
CA PHE A 252 -5.67 -9.73 -3.02
C PHE A 252 -4.76 -10.95 -2.86
N SER A 253 -4.59 -11.77 -3.91
CA SER A 253 -3.68 -12.94 -3.86
C SER A 253 -2.23 -12.51 -3.65
N ARG A 254 -1.76 -11.50 -4.39
CA ARG A 254 -0.41 -10.94 -4.24
C ARG A 254 -0.26 -10.21 -2.91
N ALA A 255 -1.29 -9.47 -2.50
CA ALA A 255 -1.28 -8.77 -1.22
C ALA A 255 -1.03 -9.72 -0.04
N ILE A 256 -1.72 -10.86 -0.01
CA ILE A 256 -1.52 -11.88 1.03
C ILE A 256 -0.12 -12.46 0.97
N HIS A 257 0.40 -12.74 -0.23
CA HIS A 257 1.77 -13.23 -0.41
C HIS A 257 2.79 -12.27 0.21
N HIS A 258 2.74 -10.97 -0.13
CA HIS A 258 3.65 -9.97 0.45
C HIS A 258 3.45 -9.77 1.95
N TYR A 259 2.22 -9.79 2.46
CA TYR A 259 2.00 -9.74 3.92
C TYR A 259 2.61 -10.96 4.64
N LEU A 260 2.58 -12.16 4.03
CA LEU A 260 3.26 -13.36 4.56
C LEU A 260 4.79 -13.25 4.48
N LYS A 261 5.34 -12.68 3.41
CA LYS A 261 6.77 -12.35 3.30
C LYS A 261 7.19 -11.39 4.42
N ALA A 262 6.46 -10.28 4.60
CA ALA A 262 6.70 -9.31 5.66
C ALA A 262 6.72 -9.98 7.05
N LEU A 263 5.73 -10.82 7.33
CA LEU A 263 5.63 -11.60 8.55
C LEU A 263 6.85 -12.52 8.75
N GLY A 264 7.32 -13.17 7.68
CA GLY A 264 8.54 -13.97 7.67
C GLY A 264 9.77 -13.16 8.09
N TYR A 265 9.93 -11.96 7.54
CA TYR A 265 11.02 -11.04 7.88
C TYR A 265 10.95 -10.57 9.34
N TYR A 266 9.78 -10.15 9.83
CA TYR A 266 9.63 -9.73 11.22
C TYR A 266 9.96 -10.85 12.22
N LYS A 267 9.67 -12.10 11.88
CA LYS A 267 10.01 -13.27 12.71
C LYS A 267 11.52 -13.57 12.79
N THR A 268 12.35 -12.98 11.92
CA THR A 268 13.82 -13.08 12.01
C THR A 268 14.44 -12.08 13.01
N LEU A 269 13.66 -11.09 13.46
CA LEU A 269 14.15 -10.01 14.31
C LEU A 269 14.21 -10.44 15.78
N LYS A 270 15.09 -9.80 16.55
CA LYS A 270 15.12 -10.01 18.00
C LYS A 270 13.77 -9.62 18.63
N PRO A 271 13.25 -10.41 19.59
CA PRO A 271 12.00 -10.10 20.27
C PRO A 271 12.04 -8.72 20.93
N ALA A 272 11.10 -7.85 20.52
CA ALA A 272 10.87 -6.52 21.07
C ALA A 272 9.37 -6.19 20.99
N GLU A 273 8.93 -5.17 21.73
CA GLU A 273 7.54 -4.71 21.73
C GLU A 273 7.11 -4.29 20.31
N GLN A 274 7.92 -3.47 19.65
CA GLN A 274 7.68 -2.97 18.30
C GLN A 274 7.64 -4.10 17.25
N VAL A 275 8.49 -5.13 17.41
CA VAL A 275 8.48 -6.31 16.53
C VAL A 275 7.18 -7.10 16.74
N THR A 276 6.72 -7.23 17.98
CA THR A 276 5.45 -7.90 18.29
C THR A 276 4.28 -7.17 17.66
N GLU A 277 4.24 -5.84 17.74
CA GLU A 277 3.22 -5.00 17.11
C GLU A 277 3.17 -5.22 15.58
N LYS A 278 4.34 -5.26 14.91
CA LYS A 278 4.46 -5.53 13.47
C LYS A 278 4.02 -6.94 13.09
N VAL A 279 4.36 -7.95 13.88
CA VAL A 279 3.89 -9.33 13.68
C VAL A 279 2.36 -9.41 13.78
N ILE A 280 1.77 -8.79 14.82
CA ILE A 280 0.31 -8.76 14.99
C ILE A 280 -0.38 -8.00 13.85
N GLN A 281 0.20 -6.89 13.40
CA GLN A 281 -0.31 -6.12 12.25
C GLN A 281 -0.30 -6.98 10.99
N ALA A 282 0.82 -7.62 10.64
CA ALA A 282 0.92 -8.45 9.44
C ALA A 282 -0.05 -9.64 9.45
N GLU A 283 -0.22 -10.30 10.61
CA GLU A 283 -1.18 -11.41 10.77
C GLU A 283 -2.63 -10.97 10.55
N PHE A 284 -2.98 -9.76 11.01
CA PHE A 284 -4.29 -9.17 10.74
C PHE A 284 -4.48 -8.83 9.26
N LEU A 285 -3.50 -8.18 8.62
CA LEU A 285 -3.58 -7.80 7.20
C LEU A 285 -3.71 -9.01 6.27
N VAL A 286 -3.02 -10.12 6.58
CA VAL A 286 -3.23 -11.41 5.91
C VAL A 286 -4.70 -11.82 5.99
N CYS A 287 -5.34 -11.73 7.16
CA CYS A 287 -6.74 -12.11 7.32
C CYS A 287 -7.69 -11.16 6.57
N ASP A 288 -7.40 -9.87 6.64
CA ASP A 288 -8.21 -8.83 6.01
C ASP A 288 -8.23 -8.95 4.47
N ALA A 289 -7.10 -9.24 3.83
CA ALA A 289 -7.07 -9.55 2.40
C ALA A 289 -7.65 -10.94 2.08
N LEU A 290 -7.45 -11.94 2.94
CA LEU A 290 -7.89 -13.32 2.71
C LEU A 290 -9.41 -13.49 2.64
N ARG A 291 -10.20 -12.60 3.26
CA ARG A 291 -11.67 -12.68 3.14
C ARG A 291 -12.13 -12.47 1.69
N TRP A 292 -11.43 -11.62 0.93
CA TRP A 292 -11.75 -11.25 -0.46
C TRP A 292 -11.24 -12.23 -1.53
N VAL A 293 -10.32 -13.14 -1.20
CA VAL A 293 -9.79 -14.11 -2.18
C VAL A 293 -10.73 -15.31 -2.35
N ASP A 294 -11.37 -15.44 -3.51
CA ASP A 294 -12.30 -16.54 -3.78
C ASP A 294 -11.62 -17.91 -3.97
N GLN A 295 -10.39 -17.92 -4.50
CA GLN A 295 -9.72 -19.17 -4.88
C GLN A 295 -9.18 -19.98 -3.69
N VAL A 296 -9.16 -19.40 -2.47
CA VAL A 296 -8.69 -20.11 -1.27
C VAL A 296 -9.84 -20.91 -0.65
N PRO A 297 -9.66 -22.24 -0.44
CA PRO A 297 -10.66 -23.06 0.21
C PRO A 297 -11.05 -22.51 1.59
N ALA A 298 -12.35 -22.51 1.86
CA ALA A 298 -12.93 -22.01 3.10
C ALA A 298 -12.34 -22.68 4.37
N LYS A 299 -11.91 -23.95 4.27
CA LYS A 299 -11.20 -24.67 5.33
C LYS A 299 -9.86 -24.02 5.69
N ASP A 300 -9.11 -23.55 4.70
CA ASP A 300 -7.80 -22.95 4.91
C ASP A 300 -7.92 -21.50 5.37
N LYS A 301 -8.92 -20.75 4.88
CA LYS A 301 -9.33 -19.45 5.47
C LYS A 301 -9.61 -19.58 6.97
N LEU A 302 -10.47 -20.52 7.37
CA LEU A 302 -10.81 -20.73 8.78
C LEU A 302 -9.61 -21.12 9.65
N LYS A 303 -8.66 -21.91 9.13
CA LYS A 303 -7.43 -22.22 9.88
C LYS A 303 -6.62 -20.96 10.14
N ARG A 304 -6.44 -20.11 9.12
CA ARG A 304 -5.66 -18.87 9.24
C ARG A 304 -6.34 -17.89 10.17
N PHE A 305 -7.64 -17.65 10.04
CA PHE A 305 -8.39 -16.77 10.94
C PHE A 305 -8.33 -17.24 12.40
N LYS A 306 -8.50 -18.54 12.66
CA LYS A 306 -8.38 -19.10 14.02
C LYS A 306 -6.97 -18.96 14.59
N HIS A 307 -5.93 -19.08 13.75
CA HIS A 307 -4.56 -18.83 14.16
C HIS A 307 -4.36 -17.37 14.58
N ALA A 308 -4.73 -16.42 13.72
CA ALA A 308 -4.60 -14.99 14.00
C ALA A 308 -5.42 -14.59 15.25
N LYS A 309 -6.66 -15.10 15.37
CA LYS A 309 -7.50 -14.90 16.56
C LYS A 309 -6.78 -15.32 17.84
N ALA A 310 -6.26 -16.56 17.89
CA ALA A 310 -5.56 -17.07 19.08
C ALA A 310 -4.31 -16.25 19.41
N LEU A 311 -3.61 -15.75 18.38
CA LEU A 311 -2.44 -14.89 18.55
C LEU A 311 -2.82 -13.52 19.15
N LEU A 312 -3.86 -12.87 18.61
CA LEU A 312 -4.36 -11.59 19.11
C LEU A 312 -4.95 -11.72 20.52
N GLU A 313 -5.71 -12.78 20.81
CA GLU A 313 -6.22 -13.06 22.17
C GLU A 313 -5.07 -13.18 23.19
N LYS A 314 -4.01 -13.92 22.82
CA LYS A 314 -2.81 -14.03 23.66
C LYS A 314 -2.16 -12.66 23.87
N HIS A 315 -2.03 -11.85 22.82
CA HIS A 315 -1.48 -10.50 22.92
C HIS A 315 -2.34 -9.58 23.81
N MET A 316 -3.67 -9.67 23.74
CA MET A 316 -4.58 -8.89 24.58
C MET A 316 -4.40 -9.17 26.08
N THR A 317 -3.94 -10.36 26.47
CA THR A 317 -3.63 -10.66 27.89
C THR A 317 -2.50 -9.80 28.45
N THR A 318 -1.62 -9.26 27.61
CA THR A 318 -0.51 -8.39 28.04
C THR A 318 -0.92 -6.93 28.20
N ARG A 319 -2.18 -6.57 27.88
CA ARG A 319 -2.71 -5.19 27.93
C ARG A 319 -1.85 -4.21 27.11
N PRO A 320 -1.79 -4.37 25.78
CA PRO A 320 -0.99 -3.50 24.91
C PRO A 320 -1.49 -2.05 24.97
N LYS A 321 -0.63 -1.10 24.61
CA LYS A 321 -0.94 0.34 24.63
C LYS A 321 -2.20 0.65 23.82
N ASP A 322 -2.29 0.14 22.60
CA ASP A 322 -3.43 0.34 21.70
C ASP A 322 -4.44 -0.82 21.80
N SER A 323 -4.89 -1.12 23.03
CA SER A 323 -5.82 -2.23 23.29
C SER A 323 -7.14 -2.12 22.49
N GLU A 324 -7.64 -0.91 22.25
CA GLU A 324 -8.87 -0.68 21.48
C GLU A 324 -8.72 -1.10 20.02
N LEU A 325 -7.59 -0.75 19.38
CA LEU A 325 -7.28 -1.16 18.02
C LEU A 325 -7.17 -2.69 17.91
N GLN A 326 -6.48 -3.33 18.86
CA GLN A 326 -6.36 -4.79 18.86
C GLN A 326 -7.71 -5.48 19.12
N GLN A 327 -8.59 -4.87 19.92
CA GLN A 327 -9.94 -5.36 20.13
C GLN A 327 -10.82 -5.23 18.88
N ALA A 328 -10.70 -4.13 18.13
CA ALA A 328 -11.38 -3.94 16.85
C ALA A 328 -10.93 -5.00 15.82
N ARG A 329 -9.62 -5.22 15.69
CA ARG A 329 -9.06 -6.28 14.82
C ARG A 329 -9.55 -7.67 15.20
N LEU A 330 -9.62 -7.96 16.51
CA LEU A 330 -10.11 -9.24 17.00
C LEU A 330 -11.60 -9.46 16.69
N ALA A 331 -12.42 -8.40 16.80
CA ALA A 331 -13.83 -8.43 16.40
C ALA A 331 -13.97 -8.68 14.89
N GLN A 332 -13.19 -7.98 14.07
CA GLN A 332 -13.22 -8.18 12.62
C GLN A 332 -12.83 -9.61 12.21
N ILE A 333 -11.78 -10.19 12.80
CA ILE A 333 -11.41 -11.60 12.53
C ILE A 333 -12.54 -12.54 12.97
N GLN A 334 -13.28 -12.20 14.02
CA GLN A 334 -14.44 -13.00 14.44
C GLN A 334 -15.56 -12.95 13.40
N ASP A 335 -15.85 -11.77 12.84
CA ASP A 335 -16.82 -11.60 11.75
C ASP A 335 -16.39 -12.41 10.51
N ASP A 336 -15.10 -12.38 10.15
CA ASP A 336 -14.55 -13.16 9.03
C ASP A 336 -14.70 -14.68 9.24
N ILE A 337 -14.57 -15.15 10.49
CA ILE A 337 -14.79 -16.56 10.86
C ILE A 337 -16.27 -16.93 10.70
N ASP A 338 -17.17 -16.07 11.15
CA ASP A 338 -18.61 -16.32 11.14
C ASP A 338 -19.14 -16.31 9.70
N GLU A 339 -18.70 -15.37 8.87
CA GLU A 339 -19.03 -15.31 7.44
C GLU A 339 -18.65 -16.60 6.70
N VAL A 340 -17.41 -17.07 6.88
CA VAL A 340 -16.95 -18.30 6.21
C VAL A 340 -17.70 -19.54 6.72
N GLN A 341 -18.12 -19.57 7.99
CA GLN A 341 -18.92 -20.68 8.53
C GLN A 341 -20.38 -20.65 8.06
N GLU A 342 -21.01 -19.49 8.03
CA GLU A 342 -22.39 -19.31 7.55
C GLU A 342 -22.50 -19.66 6.06
N ASN A 343 -21.55 -19.19 5.24
CA ASN A 343 -21.51 -19.47 3.80
C ASN A 343 -21.28 -20.97 3.50
N GLN A 344 -20.52 -21.69 4.35
CA GLN A 344 -20.38 -23.15 4.26
C GLN A 344 -21.65 -23.91 4.65
N GLN A 345 -22.47 -23.38 5.57
CA GLN A 345 -23.67 -24.06 6.06
C GLN A 345 -24.93 -23.80 5.21
N HIS A 346 -25.06 -22.62 4.59
CA HIS A 346 -26.33 -22.18 4.01
C HIS A 346 -26.32 -21.86 2.52
N GLY A 347 -25.16 -21.89 1.85
CA GLY A 347 -25.02 -21.41 0.48
C GLY A 347 -25.17 -19.89 0.41
N SER A 348 -24.24 -19.23 -0.31
CA SER A 348 -24.03 -17.78 -0.33
C SER A 348 -25.32 -16.94 -0.29
N LYS A 349 -25.50 -16.13 0.77
CA LYS A 349 -26.68 -15.23 0.94
C LYS A 349 -26.38 -13.85 1.53
N ARG A 350 -25.12 -13.48 1.82
CA ARG A 350 -24.81 -12.15 2.35
C ARG A 350 -23.84 -11.38 1.44
N PRO A 351 -24.10 -10.09 1.19
CA PRO A 351 -23.08 -9.20 0.62
C PRO A 351 -21.99 -8.95 1.67
N LEU A 352 -20.73 -8.95 1.23
CA LEU A 352 -19.56 -8.72 2.08
C LEU A 352 -19.61 -7.34 2.75
N SER A 353 -19.18 -7.25 4.01
CA SER A 353 -18.89 -5.98 4.66
C SER A 353 -17.61 -5.39 4.09
N GLN A 354 -17.56 -4.05 3.93
CA GLN A 354 -16.45 -3.36 3.26
C GLN A 354 -15.07 -3.64 3.90
N PRO A 355 -13.97 -3.66 3.12
CA PRO A 355 -12.60 -3.82 3.62
C PRO A 355 -12.21 -2.77 4.66
N THR A 356 -11.27 -3.11 5.54
CA THR A 356 -10.69 -2.14 6.49
C THR A 356 -9.38 -1.56 5.93
N THR A 357 -9.21 -0.24 6.01
CA THR A 357 -8.06 0.47 5.43
C THR A 357 -6.71 0.13 6.07
N SER A 358 -5.64 0.38 5.29
CA SER A 358 -4.26 0.46 5.75
C SER A 358 -4.16 1.50 6.88
N ILE A 359 -3.56 1.09 7.98
CA ILE A 359 -3.18 1.99 9.08
C ILE A 359 -2.31 3.09 8.47
N GLY A 360 -2.75 4.34 8.56
CA GLY A 360 -1.94 5.49 8.16
C GLY A 360 -0.54 5.34 8.75
N PHE A 361 0.47 5.28 7.88
CA PHE A 361 1.86 5.17 8.30
C PHE A 361 2.18 6.30 9.28
N PRO A 362 2.55 6.02 10.54
CA PRO A 362 3.25 7.03 11.31
C PRO A 362 4.57 7.28 10.58
N ALA A 363 4.76 8.51 10.11
CA ALA A 363 6.05 8.98 9.63
C ALA A 363 7.14 8.51 10.59
N LEU A 364 8.20 7.90 10.05
CA LEU A 364 9.37 7.42 10.76
C LEU A 364 9.70 8.31 11.98
N GLU A 365 9.66 7.69 13.16
CA GLU A 365 10.21 8.10 14.45
C GLU A 365 10.33 9.62 14.74
N LYS A 366 9.46 10.12 15.63
CA LYS A 366 9.72 11.38 16.34
C LYS A 366 10.98 11.24 17.19
N PRO A 367 11.94 12.18 17.15
CA PRO A 367 13.01 12.22 18.12
C PRO A 367 12.44 12.55 19.50
N LEU A 368 12.86 11.78 20.51
CA LEU A 368 12.57 11.99 21.93
C LEU A 368 13.00 13.41 22.35
N GLY A 369 12.01 14.27 22.60
CA GLY A 369 12.16 15.61 23.16
C GLY A 369 11.33 15.75 24.44
N ASP A 370 12.03 15.67 25.56
CA ASP A 370 11.74 16.11 26.93
C ASP A 370 10.35 15.91 27.56
N PHE A 371 10.38 15.07 28.60
CA PHE A 371 9.39 14.96 29.66
C PHE A 371 9.25 16.27 30.46
N ASN A 372 7.98 16.58 30.77
CA ASN A 372 7.48 17.15 32.03
C ASN A 372 7.29 18.68 32.11
N ASP A 373 6.02 19.13 32.11
CA ASP A 373 5.57 20.17 33.04
C ASP A 373 4.07 20.00 33.40
N LEU A 374 3.80 19.36 34.54
CA LEU A 374 2.46 19.19 35.12
C LEU A 374 2.05 20.36 36.05
N SER A 375 2.65 21.54 35.91
CA SER A 375 2.39 22.66 36.83
C SER A 375 1.06 23.41 36.65
N GLN A 376 0.17 23.00 35.74
CA GLN A 376 -1.12 23.69 35.53
C GLN A 376 -2.37 23.02 36.13
N LEU A 377 -2.23 21.91 36.86
CA LEU A 377 -3.35 21.23 37.51
C LEU A 377 -3.42 21.48 39.03
N VAL A 378 -3.63 22.75 39.42
CA VAL A 378 -4.18 23.08 40.75
C VAL A 378 -5.36 24.04 40.59
N LYS A 379 -6.57 23.46 40.44
CA LYS A 379 -7.83 24.20 40.48
C LYS A 379 -8.14 24.64 41.93
N LYS A 380 -7.94 25.92 42.24
CA LYS A 380 -8.46 26.55 43.48
C LYS A 380 -10.00 26.65 43.40
N LYS A 381 -10.71 26.07 44.37
CA LYS A 381 -12.17 26.24 44.55
C LYS A 381 -12.52 27.69 44.88
N PRO A 382 -13.64 28.24 44.36
CA PRO A 382 -14.12 29.56 44.76
C PRO A 382 -14.81 29.48 46.14
N ARG A 383 -14.46 30.41 47.05
CA ARG A 383 -15.25 30.68 48.27
C ARG A 383 -16.37 31.67 47.91
N ARG A 384 -17.61 31.34 48.29
CA ARG A 384 -18.73 32.28 48.37
C ARG A 384 -19.07 32.55 49.84
N HIS A 385 -19.33 33.83 50.11
CA HIS A 385 -19.75 34.54 51.33
C HIS A 385 -18.70 34.75 52.41
#